data_AF-A0A2G5ML85-F1
#
_entry.id   AF-A0A2G5ML85-F1
#
_cell.length_a   1.000
_cell.length_b   1.000
_cell.length_c   1.000
_cell.angle_alpha   90.00
_cell.angle_beta   90.00
_cell.angle_gamma   90.00
#
_symmetry.space_group_name_H-M   'P 1'
#
loop_
_entity.id
_entity.type
_entity.pdbx_description
1 polymer ?
#
loop_
_entity_poly.entity_id
_entity_poly.type
_entity_poly.pdbx_seq_one_letter_code
_entity_poly.pdbx_strand_id
1 'polypeptide(L)'
;MDVDVVTEQLKSGDLLIMMSDGIYEAPKTVENNDVWMERIIKELETDDPQEVADILMERVIRETGNEINDDMTVVAARLDHHLP
;
A
#
# COMPACT_ATOMS: atom_id res chain seq x y z
N MET A 1 4.48 15.02 -21.00
CA MET A 1 4.38 13.84 -20.14
C MET A 1 3.85 12.74 -21.03
N ASP A 2 4.71 11.78 -21.34
CA ASP A 2 4.27 10.54 -21.99
C ASP A 2 3.60 9.67 -20.94
N VAL A 3 2.53 8.98 -21.33
CA VAL A 3 1.81 8.07 -20.43
C VAL A 3 2.50 6.71 -20.53
N ASP A 4 3.10 6.26 -19.44
CA ASP A 4 3.61 4.91 -19.32
C ASP A 4 2.44 3.95 -19.10
N VAL A 5 2.38 2.90 -19.92
CA VAL A 5 1.35 1.85 -19.82
C VAL A 5 2.04 0.56 -19.40
N VAL A 6 1.66 0.06 -18.23
CA VAL A 6 2.08 -1.25 -17.72
C VAL A 6 0.86 -2.18 -17.73
N THR A 7 1.05 -3.43 -18.17
CA THR A 7 -0.02 -4.44 -18.23
C THR A 7 0.42 -5.66 -17.44
N GLU A 8 -0.36 -6.02 -16.42
CA GLU A 8 -0.15 -7.20 -15.58
C GLU A 8 -1.44 -8.04 -15.52
N GLN A 9 -1.29 -9.37 -15.52
CA GLN A 9 -2.41 -10.29 -15.41
C GLN A 9 -2.58 -10.77 -13.96
N LEU A 10 -3.66 -10.33 -13.33
CA LEU A 10 -4.01 -10.71 -11.96
C LEU A 10 -4.77 -12.05 -11.92
N LYS A 11 -4.72 -12.71 -10.75
CA LYS A 11 -5.38 -13.99 -10.42
C LYS A 11 -6.27 -13.81 -9.18
N SER A 12 -7.16 -14.79 -8.96
CA SER A 12 -7.97 -14.82 -7.73
C SER A 12 -7.07 -14.97 -6.51
N GLY A 13 -7.35 -14.20 -5.47
CA GLY A 13 -6.53 -14.06 -4.27
C GLY A 13 -5.47 -12.98 -4.36
N ASP A 14 -5.23 -12.38 -5.54
CA ASP A 14 -4.28 -11.27 -5.65
C ASP A 14 -4.84 -10.02 -4.97
N LEU A 15 -3.95 -9.28 -4.32
CA LEU A 15 -4.24 -8.02 -3.66
C LEU A 15 -3.54 -6.88 -4.39
N LEU A 16 -4.32 -5.94 -4.92
CA LEU A 16 -3.83 -4.71 -5.54
C LEU A 16 -3.87 -3.58 -4.51
N ILE A 17 -2.70 -3.02 -4.21
CA ILE A 17 -2.53 -1.90 -3.29
C ILE A 17 -2.00 -0.71 -4.08
N MET A 18 -2.68 0.43 -3.97
CA MET A 18 -2.27 1.71 -4.55
C MET A 18 -2.14 2.73 -3.43
N MET A 19 -1.23 3.68 -3.58
CA MET A 19 -0.99 4.72 -2.58
C MET A 19 -0.48 6.01 -3.24
N SER A 20 -0.70 7.14 -2.56
CA SER A 20 -0.09 8.42 -2.93
C SER A 20 1.36 8.53 -2.43
N ASP A 21 2.07 9.53 -2.94
CA ASP A 21 3.38 9.98 -2.46
C ASP A 21 3.37 10.34 -0.96
N GLY A 22 2.30 10.94 -0.46
CA GLY A 22 2.13 11.22 0.97
C GLY A 22 2.25 9.97 1.87
N ILE A 23 1.97 8.77 1.35
CA ILE A 23 2.21 7.49 2.04
C ILE A 23 3.60 6.94 1.72
N TYR A 24 3.97 6.93 0.44
CA TYR A 24 5.20 6.28 -0.03
C TYR A 24 6.48 7.00 0.43
N GLU A 25 6.45 8.33 0.54
CA GLU A 25 7.60 9.18 0.89
C GLU A 25 7.57 9.69 2.33
N ALA A 26 6.50 9.38 3.09
CA ALA A 26 6.34 9.83 4.47
C ALA A 26 7.50 9.40 5.42
N PRO A 27 7.99 8.15 5.39
CA PRO A 27 9.08 7.71 6.26
C PRO A 27 10.45 8.31 5.87
N LYS A 28 10.78 9.48 6.42
CA LYS A 28 12.02 10.22 6.08
C LYS A 28 13.32 9.58 6.57
N THR A 29 13.25 8.65 7.53
CA THR A 29 14.40 7.93 8.10
C THR A 29 14.76 6.67 7.33
N VAL A 30 13.94 6.29 6.33
CA VAL A 30 14.12 5.09 5.53
C VAL A 30 14.96 5.41 4.30
N GLU A 31 16.08 4.69 4.11
CA GLU A 31 16.94 4.88 2.93
C GLU A 31 16.33 4.32 1.65
N ASN A 32 15.49 3.28 1.76
CA ASN A 32 14.87 2.62 0.62
C ASN A 32 13.40 2.29 0.90
N ASN A 33 12.51 3.11 0.34
CA ASN A 33 11.06 3.00 0.52
C ASN A 33 10.49 1.73 -0.12
N ASP A 34 11.05 1.25 -1.25
CA ASP A 34 10.63 0.00 -1.88
C ASP A 34 10.80 -1.19 -0.91
N VAL A 35 11.99 -1.33 -0.33
CA VAL A 35 12.31 -2.44 0.60
C VAL A 35 11.47 -2.35 1.87
N TRP A 36 11.25 -1.14 2.38
CA TRP A 36 10.43 -0.92 3.57
C TRP A 36 8.96 -1.26 3.31
N MET A 37 8.41 -0.82 2.19
CA MET A 37 7.03 -1.10 1.81
C MET A 37 6.83 -2.59 1.55
N GLU A 38 7.74 -3.23 0.82
CA GLU A 38 7.72 -4.68 0.60
C GLU A 38 7.72 -5.45 1.92
N ARG A 39 8.54 -5.03 2.90
CA ARG A 39 8.59 -5.66 4.22
C ARG A 39 7.25 -5.52 4.92
N ILE A 40 6.68 -4.32 4.92
CA ILE A 40 5.41 -4.06 5.59
C ILE A 40 4.29 -4.93 5.02
N ILE A 41 4.19 -5.01 3.68
CA ILE A 41 3.18 -5.80 2.97
C ILE A 41 3.35 -7.29 3.29
N LYS A 42 4.60 -7.80 3.33
CA LYS A 42 4.88 -9.21 3.67
C LYS A 42 4.55 -9.59 5.12
N GLU A 43 4.47 -8.60 6.01
CA GLU A 43 4.10 -8.77 7.43
C GLU A 43 2.60 -8.59 7.69
N LEU A 44 1.77 -8.37 6.67
CA LEU A 44 0.33 -8.33 6.83
C LEU A 44 -0.20 -9.74 7.11
N GLU A 45 -1.02 -9.87 8.16
CA GLU A 45 -1.65 -11.13 8.56
C GLU A 45 -3.13 -11.22 8.12
N THR A 46 -3.55 -10.32 7.23
CA THR A 46 -4.92 -10.20 6.73
C THR A 46 -4.91 -9.97 5.22
N ASP A 47 -5.96 -10.46 4.55
CA ASP A 47 -6.25 -10.21 3.14
C ASP A 47 -7.53 -9.40 2.95
N ASP A 48 -8.13 -8.89 4.03
CA ASP A 48 -9.25 -7.97 3.97
C ASP A 48 -8.76 -6.60 3.47
N PRO A 49 -9.27 -6.09 2.35
CA PRO A 49 -8.76 -4.85 1.76
C PRO A 49 -8.85 -3.64 2.71
N GLN A 50 -9.88 -3.55 3.54
CA GLN A 50 -10.04 -2.43 4.45
C GLN A 50 -9.01 -2.51 5.58
N GLU A 51 -8.84 -3.69 6.19
CA GLU A 51 -7.82 -3.88 7.23
C GLU A 51 -6.41 -3.64 6.69
N VAL A 52 -6.11 -4.08 5.45
CA VAL A 52 -4.81 -3.80 4.82
C VAL A 52 -4.58 -2.30 4.68
N ALA A 53 -5.55 -1.54 4.18
CA ALA A 53 -5.41 -0.10 4.04
C ALA A 53 -5.18 0.59 5.40
N ASP A 54 -5.93 0.18 6.43
CA ASP A 54 -5.84 0.75 7.77
C ASP A 54 -4.49 0.43 8.44
N ILE A 55 -4.01 -0.81 8.33
CA ILE A 55 -2.69 -1.22 8.88
C ILE A 55 -1.55 -0.46 8.20
N LEU A 56 -1.60 -0.31 6.87
CA LEU A 56 -0.59 0.43 6.13
C LEU A 56 -0.54 1.90 6.56
N MET A 57 -1.71 2.55 6.61
CA MET A 57 -1.85 3.93 7.07
C MET A 57 -1.29 4.10 8.49
N GLU A 58 -1.65 3.21 9.42
CA GLU A 58 -1.20 3.28 10.79
C GLU A 58 0.32 3.08 10.92
N ARG A 59 0.91 2.12 10.20
CA ARG A 59 2.37 1.89 10.22
C ARG A 59 3.14 3.11 9.72
N VAL A 60 2.65 3.76 8.66
CA VAL A 60 3.24 4.99 8.12
C VAL A 60 3.19 6.12 9.15
N ILE A 61 2.02 6.39 9.75
CA ILE A 61 1.85 7.43 10.77
C ILE A 61 2.77 7.20 11.98
N ARG A 62 2.91 5.94 12.42
CA ARG A 62 3.79 5.59 13.55
C ARG A 62 5.27 5.87 13.23
N GLU A 63 5.71 5.55 12.02
CA GLU A 63 7.10 5.78 11.59
C GLU A 63 7.41 7.27 11.42
N THR A 64 6.41 8.10 11.12
CA THR A 64 6.55 9.57 11.10
C THR A 64 6.42 10.24 12.46
N GLY A 65 6.36 9.48 13.56
CA GLY A 65 6.21 10.05 14.91
C GLY A 65 4.83 10.66 15.16
N ASN A 66 3.80 10.21 14.45
CA ASN A 66 2.44 10.75 14.41
C ASN A 66 2.31 12.15 13.77
N GLU A 67 3.30 12.57 12.98
CA GLU A 67 3.21 13.79 12.18
C GLU A 67 2.71 13.49 10.77
N ILE A 68 1.65 14.19 10.35
CA ILE A 68 1.08 14.10 9.01
C ILE A 68 1.48 15.37 8.27
N ASN A 69 2.39 15.24 7.31
CA ASN A 69 2.99 16.37 6.58
C ASN A 69 2.44 16.54 5.16
N ASP A 70 1.68 15.56 4.66
CA ASP A 70 1.09 15.53 3.32
C ASP A 70 -0.22 14.71 3.32
N ASP A 71 -1.01 14.84 2.27
CA ASP A 71 -2.26 14.10 2.07
C ASP A 71 -1.97 12.61 1.82
N MET A 72 -2.35 11.77 2.78
CA MET A 72 -2.13 10.34 2.74
C MET A 72 -3.36 9.60 2.21
N THR A 73 -3.20 8.86 1.11
CA THR A 73 -4.26 8.03 0.53
C THR A 73 -3.75 6.62 0.22
N VAL A 74 -4.52 5.61 0.63
CA VAL A 74 -4.29 4.20 0.29
C VAL A 74 -5.60 3.61 -0.25
N VAL A 75 -5.49 2.80 -1.30
CA VAL A 75 -6.60 2.01 -1.85
C VAL A 75 -6.13 0.57 -1.94
N ALA A 76 -6.91 -0.36 -1.40
CA ALA A 76 -6.66 -1.79 -1.53
C ALA A 76 -7.87 -2.48 -2.16
N ALA A 77 -7.62 -3.47 -3.01
CA ALA A 77 -8.63 -4.29 -3.65
C ALA A 77 -8.15 -5.73 -3.78
N ARG A 78 -8.96 -6.68 -3.32
CA ARG A 78 -8.73 -8.11 -3.54
C ARG A 78 -9.53 -8.58 -4.73
N LEU A 79 -8.90 -9.36 -5.59
CA LEU A 79 -9.59 -9.98 -6.72
C LEU A 79 -10.04 -11.37 -6.33
N ASP A 80 -11.36 -11.61 -6.33
CA ASP A 80 -11.96 -12.91 -6.05
C ASP A 80 -12.69 -13.43 -7.28
N HIS A 81 -12.71 -14.76 -7.46
CA HIS A 81 -13.62 -15.39 -8.41
C HIS A 81 -15.06 -15.16 -7.98
N HIS A 82 -15.88 -14.65 -8.88
CA HIS A 82 -17.32 -14.68 -8.70
C HIS A 82 -17.82 -16.13 -8.90
N LEU A 83 -18.18 -16.80 -7.80
CA LEU A 83 -18.87 -18.08 -7.81
C LEU A 83 -20.37 -17.80 -7.61
N PRO A 84 -21.22 -17.97 -8.65
CA PRO A 84 -22.67 -17.73 -8.58
C PRO A 84 -23.43 -18.82 -7.81
#